data_AF-A0A1Z8AX39-F1
#
_entry.id   AF-A0A1Z8AX39-F1
#
_cell.length_a   1.000
_cell.length_b   1.000
_cell.length_c   1.000
_cell.angle_alpha   90.00
_cell.angle_beta   90.00
_cell.angle_gamma   90.00
#
_symmetry.space_group_name_H-M   'P 1'
#
loop_
_entity.id
_entity.type
_entity.pdbx_description
1 polymer ?
#
loop_
_entity_poly.entity_id
_entity_poly.type
_entity_poly.pdbx_seq_one_letter_code
_entity_poly.pdbx_strand_id
1 'polypeptide(L)'
;MKNEKKDKILLHARNLQWLIIIYTVIFLSRFLLSFGFPEFYEQHIGDNFPVLYITALGLPITGYAIWYVLNVAPLREGSKTSKVLGLLFFGIIGMWMTFPLLNKVKDQLERKNSRVSIGW
;
A
#
# COMPACT_ATOMS: atom_id res chain seq x y z
N MET A 1 14.81 -18.22 -13.92
CA MET A 1 13.72 -18.51 -12.95
C MET A 1 13.82 -17.86 -11.56
N LYS A 2 14.90 -18.03 -10.76
CA LYS A 2 14.93 -17.46 -9.38
C LYS A 2 15.01 -15.91 -9.34
N ASN A 3 15.69 -15.29 -10.31
CA ASN A 3 15.80 -13.83 -10.41
C ASN A 3 14.50 -13.19 -10.95
N GLU A 4 13.89 -13.75 -11.99
CA GLU A 4 12.63 -13.23 -12.56
C GLU A 4 11.49 -13.15 -11.51
N LYS A 5 11.42 -14.12 -10.59
CA LYS A 5 10.43 -14.10 -9.50
C LYS A 5 10.71 -12.98 -8.50
N LYS A 6 11.98 -12.68 -8.20
CA LYS A 6 12.36 -11.56 -7.32
C LYS A 6 12.03 -10.21 -7.96
N ASP A 7 12.35 -10.06 -9.23
CA ASP A 7 12.13 -8.81 -9.96
C ASP A 7 10.63 -8.48 -10.03
N LYS A 8 9.78 -9.49 -10.23
CA LYS A 8 8.31 -9.34 -10.14
C LYS A 8 7.84 -8.88 -8.75
N ILE A 9 8.37 -9.47 -7.67
CA ILE A 9 8.00 -9.10 -6.29
C ILE A 9 8.40 -7.65 -5.99
N LEU A 10 9.59 -7.23 -6.43
CA LEU A 10 10.08 -5.87 -6.24
C LEU A 10 9.30 -4.86 -7.09
N LEU A 11 8.92 -5.22 -8.31
CA LEU A 11 8.08 -4.39 -9.16
C LEU A 11 6.72 -4.12 -8.50
N HIS A 12 6.05 -5.16 -8.00
CA HIS A 12 4.77 -5.01 -7.31
C HIS A 12 4.92 -4.22 -5.99
N ALA A 13 6.00 -4.42 -5.25
CA ALA A 13 6.31 -3.62 -4.07
C ALA A 13 6.43 -2.13 -4.43
N ARG A 14 7.18 -1.81 -5.49
CA ARG A 14 7.38 -0.42 -5.95
C ARG A 14 6.07 0.21 -6.41
N ASN A 15 5.26 -0.53 -7.16
CA ASN A 15 3.97 -0.04 -7.64
C ASN A 15 3.01 0.23 -6.48
N LEU A 16 2.95 -0.68 -5.50
CA LEU A 16 2.14 -0.50 -4.29
C LEU A 16 2.62 0.71 -3.47
N GLN A 17 3.92 0.89 -3.34
CA GLN A 17 4.52 2.06 -2.68
C GLN A 17 4.09 3.38 -3.37
N TRP A 18 4.20 3.47 -4.70
CA TRP A 18 3.76 4.66 -5.44
C TRP A 18 2.25 4.91 -5.33
N LEU A 19 1.43 3.86 -5.41
CA LEU A 19 -0.02 3.97 -5.23
C LEU A 19 -0.39 4.57 -3.86
N ILE A 20 0.25 4.08 -2.80
CA ILE A 20 0.01 4.60 -1.44
C ILE A 20 0.46 6.05 -1.32
N ILE A 21 1.61 6.42 -1.89
CA ILE A 21 2.10 7.81 -1.89
C ILE A 21 1.13 8.73 -2.62
N ILE A 22 0.74 8.39 -3.85
CA ILE A 22 -0.16 9.20 -4.68
C ILE A 22 -1.50 9.36 -3.97
N TYR A 23 -2.08 8.27 -3.47
CA TYR A 23 -3.33 8.31 -2.72
C TYR A 23 -3.23 9.19 -1.47
N THR A 24 -2.10 9.11 -0.75
CA THR A 24 -1.86 9.95 0.43
C THR A 24 -1.76 11.41 0.07
N VAL A 25 -1.05 11.77 -1.01
CA VAL A 25 -0.96 13.17 -1.47
C VAL A 25 -2.34 13.70 -1.86
N ILE A 26 -3.15 12.94 -2.59
CA ILE A 26 -4.51 13.35 -2.97
C ILE A 26 -5.37 13.55 -1.73
N PHE A 27 -5.30 12.62 -0.77
CA PHE A 27 -6.06 12.68 0.48
C PHE A 27 -5.65 13.89 1.33
N LEU A 28 -4.35 14.12 1.53
CA LEU A 28 -3.83 15.25 2.31
C LEU A 28 -4.13 16.60 1.66
N SER A 29 -3.96 16.73 0.34
CA SER A 29 -4.29 17.97 -0.37
C SER A 29 -5.76 18.33 -0.19
N ARG A 30 -6.67 17.35 -0.29
CA ARG A 30 -8.09 17.58 0.01
C ARG A 30 -8.35 17.92 1.48
N PHE A 31 -7.72 17.20 2.40
CA PHE A 31 -7.86 17.47 3.82
C PHE A 31 -7.45 18.91 4.14
N LEU A 32 -6.29 19.35 3.64
CA LEU A 32 -5.79 20.72 3.82
C LEU A 32 -6.69 21.77 3.17
N LEU A 33 -7.21 21.52 1.97
CA LEU A 33 -8.15 22.44 1.32
C LEU A 33 -9.47 22.55 2.08
N SER A 34 -10.02 21.41 2.51
CA SER A 34 -11.29 21.38 3.26
C SER A 34 -11.17 22.04 4.64
N PHE A 35 -10.04 21.89 5.33
CA PHE A 35 -9.86 22.43 6.69
C PHE A 35 -9.26 23.84 6.70
N GLY A 36 -8.34 24.14 5.78
CA GLY A 36 -7.62 25.41 5.71
C GLY A 36 -8.29 26.48 4.85
N PHE A 37 -9.11 26.08 3.87
CA PHE A 37 -9.78 27.00 2.95
C PHE A 37 -11.22 26.54 2.67
N PRO A 38 -12.09 26.47 3.69
CA PRO A 38 -13.42 25.86 3.59
C PRO A 38 -14.31 26.56 2.54
N GLU A 39 -14.28 27.89 2.46
CA GLU A 39 -15.08 28.66 1.49
C GLU A 39 -14.68 28.37 0.03
N PHE A 40 -13.37 28.29 -0.25
CA PHE A 40 -12.86 27.91 -1.56
C PHE A 40 -13.23 26.46 -1.92
N TYR A 41 -13.13 25.56 -0.94
CA TYR A 41 -13.45 24.15 -1.08
C TYR A 41 -14.93 23.94 -1.42
N GLU A 42 -15.85 24.57 -0.68
CA GLU A 42 -17.28 24.45 -0.96
C GLU A 42 -17.64 25.02 -2.33
N GLN A 43 -17.10 26.19 -2.68
CA GLN A 43 -17.43 26.88 -3.94
C GLN A 43 -16.92 26.14 -5.20
N HIS A 44 -15.77 25.44 -5.13
CA HIS A 44 -15.14 24.83 -6.31
C HIS A 44 -15.16 23.30 -6.33
N ILE A 45 -15.32 22.65 -5.17
CA ILE A 45 -15.13 21.19 -5.01
C ILE A 45 -16.33 20.53 -4.32
N GLY A 46 -16.95 21.21 -3.33
CA GLY A 46 -17.93 20.65 -2.39
C GLY A 46 -19.09 19.92 -3.04
N ASP A 47 -19.72 20.52 -4.05
CA ASP A 47 -20.93 19.97 -4.69
C ASP A 47 -20.64 18.95 -5.81
N ASN A 48 -19.48 19.03 -6.47
CA ASN A 48 -19.19 18.22 -7.67
C ASN A 48 -18.38 16.95 -7.40
N PHE A 49 -17.70 16.86 -6.24
CA PHE A 49 -16.82 15.73 -5.94
C PHE A 49 -16.94 15.26 -4.48
N PRO A 50 -18.00 14.51 -4.14
CA PRO A 50 -18.20 14.01 -2.78
C PRO A 50 -16.99 13.21 -2.30
N VAL A 51 -16.69 13.38 -1.00
CA VAL A 51 -15.62 12.70 -0.27
C VAL A 51 -15.62 11.19 -0.52
N LEU A 52 -16.82 10.62 -0.75
CA LEU A 52 -17.05 9.23 -1.14
C LEU A 52 -16.19 8.76 -2.32
N TYR A 53 -15.90 9.58 -3.32
CA TYR A 53 -15.09 9.17 -4.47
C TYR A 53 -13.62 8.89 -4.11
N ILE A 54 -13.06 9.67 -3.19
CA ILE A 54 -11.69 9.42 -2.70
C ILE A 54 -11.67 8.19 -1.81
N THR A 55 -12.64 8.05 -0.93
CA THR A 55 -12.77 6.84 -0.10
C THR A 55 -12.96 5.59 -0.97
N ALA A 56 -13.69 5.72 -2.08
CA ALA A 56 -13.88 4.66 -3.07
C ALA A 56 -12.59 4.30 -3.81
N LEU A 57 -11.67 5.25 -4.06
CA LEU A 57 -10.33 4.95 -4.58
C LEU A 57 -9.46 4.21 -3.57
N GLY A 58 -9.73 4.36 -2.27
CA GLY A 58 -9.07 3.59 -1.22
C GLY A 58 -9.36 2.09 -1.33
N LEU A 59 -10.57 1.70 -1.75
CA LEU A 59 -10.99 0.29 -1.85
C LEU A 59 -10.14 -0.55 -2.83
N PRO A 60 -9.94 -0.16 -4.11
CA PRO A 60 -9.11 -0.92 -5.04
C PRO A 60 -7.63 -0.93 -4.59
N ILE A 61 -7.14 0.14 -3.97
CA ILE A 61 -5.77 0.19 -3.44
C ILE A 61 -5.61 -0.80 -2.28
N THR A 62 -6.57 -0.81 -1.34
CA THR A 62 -6.61 -1.79 -0.24
C THR A 62 -6.72 -3.22 -0.78
N GLY A 63 -7.59 -3.47 -1.77
CA GLY A 63 -7.71 -4.77 -2.42
C GLY A 63 -6.40 -5.23 -3.05
N TYR A 64 -5.70 -4.34 -3.76
CA TYR A 64 -4.40 -4.61 -4.33
C TYR A 64 -3.33 -4.88 -3.26
N ALA A 65 -3.33 -4.12 -2.16
CA ALA A 65 -2.44 -4.33 -1.03
C ALA A 65 -2.67 -5.68 -0.35
N ILE A 66 -3.93 -6.07 -0.13
CA ILE A 66 -4.31 -7.38 0.43
C ILE A 66 -3.82 -8.50 -0.48
N TRP A 67 -4.11 -8.40 -1.79
CA TRP A 67 -3.64 -9.37 -2.77
C TRP A 67 -2.11 -9.51 -2.75
N TYR A 68 -1.39 -8.38 -2.69
CA TYR A 68 0.07 -8.37 -2.58
C TYR A 68 0.55 -9.06 -1.31
N VAL A 69 -0.01 -8.74 -0.14
CA VAL A 69 0.36 -9.34 1.15
C VAL A 69 0.11 -10.85 1.16
N LEU A 70 -1.00 -11.31 0.61
CA LEU A 70 -1.37 -12.72 0.60
C LEU A 70 -0.54 -13.54 -0.39
N ASN A 71 -0.39 -13.05 -1.63
CA ASN A 71 0.10 -13.86 -2.75
C ASN A 71 1.54 -13.57 -3.17
N VAL A 72 2.05 -12.35 -2.95
CA VAL A 72 3.32 -11.89 -3.54
C VAL A 72 4.39 -11.63 -2.48
N ALA A 73 4.00 -11.03 -1.35
CA ALA A 73 4.93 -10.57 -0.33
C ALA A 73 5.72 -11.74 0.29
N PRO A 74 7.04 -11.62 0.51
CA PRO A 74 7.89 -12.63 1.12
C PRO A 74 7.72 -12.69 2.65
N LEU A 75 6.48 -12.63 3.13
CA LEU A 75 6.11 -12.57 4.54
C LEU A 75 5.79 -13.97 5.08
N ARG A 76 6.03 -14.16 6.39
CA ARG A 76 5.56 -15.35 7.12
C ARG A 76 4.04 -15.28 7.29
N GLU A 77 3.37 -16.42 7.28
CA GLU A 77 1.90 -16.49 7.35
C GLU A 77 1.31 -15.74 8.54
N GLY A 78 1.90 -15.88 9.74
CA GLY A 78 1.45 -15.14 10.93
C GLY A 78 1.51 -13.61 10.79
N SER A 79 2.43 -13.08 9.96
CA SER A 79 2.51 -11.64 9.68
C SER A 79 1.60 -11.18 8.54
N LYS A 80 1.04 -12.10 7.74
CA LYS A 80 0.10 -11.76 6.67
C LYS A 80 -1.26 -11.40 7.27
N THR A 81 -1.73 -12.18 8.23
CA THR A 81 -3.03 -11.95 8.89
C THR A 81 -3.09 -10.59 9.57
N SER A 82 -2.07 -10.22 10.35
CA SER A 82 -2.04 -8.91 11.02
C SER A 82 -2.01 -7.75 10.02
N LYS A 83 -1.30 -7.90 8.90
CA LYS A 83 -1.26 -6.88 7.84
C LYS A 83 -2.58 -6.76 7.08
N VAL A 84 -3.24 -7.88 6.79
CA VAL A 84 -4.57 -7.86 6.14
C VAL A 84 -5.62 -7.25 7.06
N LEU A 85 -5.62 -7.61 8.35
CA LEU A 85 -6.48 -6.96 9.34
C LEU A 85 -6.20 -5.46 9.40
N GLY A 86 -4.92 -5.06 9.44
CA GLY A 86 -4.56 -3.65 9.43
C GLY A 86 -5.07 -2.91 8.20
N LEU A 87 -4.98 -3.53 7.02
CA LEU A 87 -5.51 -2.98 5.77
C LEU A 87 -7.04 -2.83 5.76
N LEU A 88 -7.77 -3.77 6.35
CA LEU A 88 -9.23 -3.75 6.39
C LEU A 88 -9.76 -2.72 7.39
N PHE A 89 -9.11 -2.56 8.55
CA PHE A 89 -9.66 -1.78 9.66
C PHE A 89 -9.06 -0.38 9.83
N PHE A 90 -7.84 -0.12 9.33
CA PHE A 90 -7.17 1.16 9.56
C PHE A 90 -7.10 2.07 8.32
N GLY A 91 -7.78 1.72 7.23
CA GLY A 91 -7.86 2.56 6.02
C GLY A 91 -6.47 2.99 5.52
N ILE A 92 -6.27 4.30 5.33
CA ILE A 92 -4.97 4.85 4.88
C ILE A 92 -3.83 4.53 5.85
N ILE A 93 -4.09 4.51 7.16
CA ILE A 93 -3.10 4.17 8.17
C ILE A 93 -2.68 2.69 8.00
N GLY A 94 -3.64 1.81 7.71
CA GLY A 94 -3.40 0.40 7.38
C GLY A 94 -2.54 0.22 6.14
N MET A 95 -2.72 1.06 5.12
CA MET A 95 -1.86 1.08 3.93
C MET A 95 -0.42 1.47 4.29
N TRP A 96 -0.23 2.47 5.14
CA TRP A 96 1.10 2.87 5.61
C TRP A 96 1.79 1.78 6.47
N MET A 97 1.03 1.05 7.30
CA MET A 97 1.59 -0.10 8.05
C MET A 97 2.03 -1.24 7.13
N THR A 98 1.36 -1.40 5.98
CA THR A 98 1.67 -2.44 5.00
C THR A 98 2.61 -1.97 3.90
N PHE A 99 2.99 -0.69 3.91
CA PHE A 99 3.89 -0.05 2.97
C PHE A 99 5.18 -0.86 2.78
N PRO A 100 5.39 -1.43 1.59
CA PRO A 100 6.57 -2.24 1.34
C PRO A 100 7.78 -1.33 1.11
N LEU A 101 8.66 -1.24 2.10
CA LEU A 101 9.97 -0.62 1.92
C LEU A 101 10.82 -1.53 1.02
N LEU A 102 11.13 -1.07 -0.19
CA LEU A 102 11.89 -1.84 -1.20
C LEU A 102 13.16 -2.49 -0.64
N ASN A 103 13.93 -1.76 0.18
CA ASN A 103 15.14 -2.28 0.82
C ASN A 103 14.82 -3.46 1.75
N LYS A 104 13.78 -3.35 2.60
CA LYS A 104 13.36 -4.44 3.48
C LYS A 104 12.86 -5.65 2.70
N VAL A 105 12.15 -5.44 1.59
CA VAL A 105 11.69 -6.52 0.71
C VAL A 105 12.89 -7.24 0.06
N LYS A 106 13.89 -6.49 -0.40
CA LYS A 106 15.13 -7.04 -0.95
C LYS A 106 15.88 -7.87 0.09
N ASP A 107 16.07 -7.35 1.29
CA ASP A 107 16.73 -8.08 2.39
C ASP A 107 15.99 -9.38 2.75
N GLN A 108 14.66 -9.35 2.76
CA GLN A 108 13.83 -10.54 3.01
C GLN A 108 13.99 -11.60 1.90
N LEU A 109 14.07 -11.17 0.63
CA LEU A 109 14.30 -12.05 -0.50
C LEU A 109 15.70 -12.66 -0.47
N GLU A 110 16.72 -11.91 -0.07
CA GLU A 110 18.10 -12.38 0.09
C GLU A 110 18.21 -13.40 1.22
N ARG A 111 17.65 -13.12 2.41
CA ARG A 111 17.60 -14.05 3.54
C ARG A 111 16.84 -15.34 3.22
N LYS A 112 15.75 -15.25 2.44
CA LYS A 112 15.01 -16.45 2.01
C LYS A 112 15.83 -17.29 1.03
N ASN A 113 16.65 -16.66 0.19
CA ASN A 113 17.55 -17.36 -0.71
C ASN A 113 18.72 -18.05 0.00
N SER A 114 19.32 -17.41 1.02
CA SER A 114 20.45 -17.98 1.75
C SER A 114 20.05 -19.17 2.62
N ARG A 115 18.86 -19.15 3.25
CA ARG A 115 18.33 -20.32 3.97
C ARG A 115 18.11 -21.54 3.08
N VAL A 116 17.84 -21.33 1.79
CA VAL A 116 17.70 -22.43 0.82
C VAL A 116 19.05 -23.01 0.40
N SER A 117 20.17 -22.28 0.53
CA SER A 117 21.50 -22.79 0.17
C SER A 117 22.25 -23.47 1.32
N ILE A 118 21.76 -23.38 2.55
CA ILE A 118 22.39 -23.99 3.75
C ILE A 118 21.74 -25.35 4.08
N GLY A 119 20.68 -25.73 3.36
CA GLY A 119 19.94 -26.99 3.56
C GLY A 119 20.14 -28.05 2.48
N TRP A 120 21.26 -28.02 1.76
CA TRP A 120 21.67 -29.07 0.81
C TRP A 120 23.07 -29.56 1.18
#